data_AF-A0A1Y2ANF6-F1
#
_entry.id   AF-A0A1Y2ANF6-F1
#
_cell.length_a   1.000
_cell.length_b   1.000
_cell.length_c   1.000
_cell.angle_alpha   90.00
_cell.angle_beta   90.00
_cell.angle_gamma   90.00
#
_symmetry.space_group_name_H-M   'P 1'
#
loop_
_entity.id
_entity.type
_entity.pdbx_description
1 polymer ?
#
loop_
_entity_poly.entity_id
_entity_poly.type
_entity_poly.pdbx_seq_one_letter_code
_entity_poly.pdbx_strand_id
1 'polypeptide(L)'
;MKKKTEVPPWSAQFAEDFETMNATMEFFVPGTDYRVELESGKFKFAIGGKGSRNFSKPGYNIKLEEGSIYEVKNLRLRSNSRDPTLLREKLSTDMLYKMGLPTTSTNFVNLEVNGEDLGLFIVTNKIKKDFIKRYFNDKNTDNLFECLSDHNRFETYEFANSCQNAKEELAANKEEIINFNNAINNATSVEDIEKVLDVDNFLRYIAYEFLTLSWDHFLGYNHNFFWYKKKEDGRFIMILNDFDETFGADFSNIIFLIYNQYADRSYMPGYEEMYVPNTAFRDIDLDHKIMKYLVHDDDTRFRRIIGEVVKQVFNPKVLNARIDELAELIHDDMANSRSIDEKTGYCRGCFNTIGLVTGWNITHFEDGVNYGNWISNASYTYSPSLKFFIEGRFKYICHTYGIDPETLELIEPQSYNADPEKNNKPVNYEYTPHRYDLEENEDKEDATVSTTVADIEIETSGTTTVEATSSPSKTVETIEPVETSKDCWSEKLGYSCCQTSCHVYETDEDGEWGYEEGHWCGIPSTCSSETCWSVKYGYSCCETSCNVYETDAAGDWGYEDHHWCGI
;
A
#
# COMPACT_ATOMS: atom_id res chain seq x y z
N MET A 1 2.41 -22.15 22.64
CA MET A 1 2.22 -21.16 21.57
C MET A 1 2.09 -19.75 22.15
N LYS A 2 0.93 -19.27 22.62
CA LYS A 2 0.71 -17.87 23.05
C LYS A 2 1.81 -17.23 23.91
N LYS A 3 2.28 -17.88 24.98
CA LYS A 3 3.40 -17.37 25.81
C LYS A 3 4.74 -17.17 25.09
N LYS A 4 4.90 -17.72 23.87
CA LYS A 4 6.07 -17.54 22.97
C LYS A 4 5.80 -16.53 21.84
N THR A 5 4.57 -16.00 21.75
CA THR A 5 4.23 -14.87 20.88
C THR A 5 4.32 -13.54 21.60
N GLU A 6 4.22 -13.52 22.94
CA GLU A 6 4.48 -12.35 23.79
C GLU A 6 5.93 -11.88 23.66
N VAL A 7 6.15 -10.77 22.93
CA VAL A 7 7.46 -10.20 22.64
C VAL A 7 7.33 -8.67 22.58
N PRO A 8 8.12 -7.89 23.34
CA PRO A 8 8.10 -6.44 23.25
C PRO A 8 8.42 -5.91 21.84
N PRO A 9 8.02 -4.67 21.50
CA PRO A 9 8.42 -4.03 20.25
C PRO A 9 9.93 -4.09 20.04
N TRP A 10 10.33 -4.24 18.78
CA TRP A 10 11.72 -4.31 18.33
C TRP A 10 12.56 -5.45 18.95
N SER A 11 11.92 -6.40 19.65
CA SER A 11 12.58 -7.53 20.32
C SER A 11 12.38 -8.87 19.61
N ALA A 12 11.69 -8.91 18.46
CA ALA A 12 11.40 -10.12 17.68
C ALA A 12 12.60 -11.02 17.38
N GLN A 13 13.81 -10.46 17.25
CA GLN A 13 15.05 -11.22 17.02
C GLN A 13 15.49 -12.09 18.21
N PHE A 14 14.95 -11.84 19.41
CA PHE A 14 15.18 -12.62 20.63
C PHE A 14 13.99 -13.52 21.00
N ALA A 15 12.94 -13.51 20.19
CA ALA A 15 11.70 -14.22 20.48
C ALA A 15 11.87 -15.75 20.42
N GLU A 16 11.39 -16.46 21.43
CA GLU A 16 11.48 -17.93 21.45
C GLU A 16 10.69 -18.57 20.31
N ASP A 17 11.32 -19.47 19.56
CA ASP A 17 10.60 -20.25 18.56
C ASP A 17 9.63 -21.28 19.17
N PHE A 18 8.57 -21.55 18.44
CA PHE A 18 7.61 -22.62 18.72
C PHE A 18 7.38 -23.40 17.44
N GLU A 19 7.59 -24.71 17.51
CA GLU A 19 7.11 -25.66 16.51
C GLU A 19 6.48 -26.88 17.20
N THR A 20 5.54 -27.52 16.52
CA THR A 20 4.95 -28.79 16.92
C THR A 20 4.61 -29.64 15.69
N MET A 21 4.73 -30.95 15.83
CA MET A 21 4.13 -31.94 14.94
C MET A 21 3.03 -32.75 15.64
N ASN A 22 2.80 -32.48 16.94
CA ASN A 22 1.77 -33.14 17.74
C ASN A 22 0.47 -32.32 17.71
N ALA A 23 -0.18 -32.32 16.56
CA ALA A 23 -1.47 -31.69 16.30
C ALA A 23 -2.15 -32.42 15.13
N THR A 24 -3.47 -32.32 15.02
CA THR A 24 -4.22 -32.65 13.80
C THR A 24 -4.47 -31.37 13.00
N MET A 25 -4.70 -31.49 11.69
CA MET A 25 -5.06 -30.35 10.82
C MET A 25 -6.17 -30.76 9.87
N GLU A 26 -7.16 -29.88 9.73
CA GLU A 26 -8.12 -29.90 8.64
C GLU A 26 -7.88 -28.65 7.79
N PHE A 27 -7.88 -28.80 6.46
CA PHE A 27 -7.89 -27.68 5.51
C PHE A 27 -8.96 -27.97 4.46
N PHE A 28 -9.88 -27.04 4.25
CA PHE A 28 -10.94 -27.17 3.26
C PHE A 28 -11.24 -25.82 2.60
N VAL A 29 -11.94 -25.85 1.46
CA VAL A 29 -12.44 -24.62 0.81
C VAL A 29 -13.98 -24.64 0.85
N PRO A 30 -14.62 -23.67 1.53
CA PRO A 30 -16.08 -23.58 1.62
C PRO A 30 -16.76 -23.66 0.25
N GLY A 31 -17.91 -24.32 0.17
CA GLY A 31 -18.66 -24.51 -1.07
C GLY A 31 -18.03 -25.52 -2.07
N THR A 32 -16.98 -26.24 -1.68
CA THR A 32 -16.33 -27.26 -2.52
C THR A 32 -16.12 -28.58 -1.77
N ASP A 33 -15.91 -29.66 -2.52
CA ASP A 33 -15.50 -30.97 -1.96
C ASP A 33 -13.99 -31.03 -1.64
N TYR A 34 -13.22 -29.94 -1.80
CA TYR A 34 -11.78 -29.96 -1.55
C TYR A 34 -11.48 -29.93 -0.04
N ARG A 35 -10.82 -30.99 0.43
CA ARG A 35 -10.50 -31.21 1.83
C ARG A 35 -9.21 -32.00 1.99
N VAL A 36 -8.40 -31.61 2.97
CA VAL A 36 -7.16 -32.28 3.40
C VAL A 36 -7.20 -32.43 4.91
N GLU A 37 -7.25 -33.66 5.40
CA GLU A 37 -7.18 -34.02 6.82
C GLU A 37 -5.83 -34.69 7.09
N LEU A 38 -5.10 -34.21 8.10
CA LEU A 38 -3.78 -34.72 8.48
C LEU A 38 -3.69 -35.04 9.97
N GLU A 39 -3.25 -36.25 10.24
CA GLU A 39 -2.99 -36.77 11.58
C GLU A 39 -1.70 -36.21 12.21
N SER A 40 -1.56 -36.42 13.52
CA SER A 40 -0.34 -36.12 14.27
C SER A 40 0.90 -36.74 13.61
N GLY A 41 1.97 -35.94 13.48
CA GLY A 41 3.22 -36.31 12.81
C GLY A 41 3.27 -36.12 11.30
N LYS A 42 2.16 -35.72 10.63
CA LYS A 42 2.11 -35.58 9.16
C LYS A 42 2.46 -34.19 8.63
N PHE A 43 2.42 -33.19 9.51
CA PHE A 43 2.82 -31.82 9.23
C PHE A 43 3.54 -31.22 10.45
N LYS A 44 4.22 -30.11 10.23
CA LYS A 44 4.79 -29.24 11.25
C LYS A 44 4.04 -27.90 11.21
N PHE A 45 3.58 -27.45 12.37
CA PHE A 45 3.04 -26.12 12.60
C PHE A 45 3.99 -25.32 13.50
N ALA A 46 4.29 -24.08 13.12
CA ALA A 46 5.23 -23.22 13.85
C ALA A 46 4.79 -21.76 13.85
N ILE A 47 5.30 -20.96 14.79
CA ILE A 47 5.23 -19.50 14.69
C ILE A 47 6.00 -19.05 13.44
N GLY A 48 5.57 -17.96 12.81
CA GLY A 48 6.18 -17.41 11.61
C GLY A 48 6.52 -15.92 11.71
N GLY A 49 7.31 -15.48 10.74
CA GLY A 49 7.82 -14.10 10.66
C GLY A 49 9.13 -13.88 11.41
N LYS A 50 9.78 -12.77 11.07
CA LYS A 50 10.89 -12.15 11.81
C LYS A 50 10.37 -10.83 12.39
N GLY A 51 10.45 -9.72 11.64
CA GLY A 51 9.96 -8.41 12.07
C GLY A 51 8.47 -8.40 12.45
N SER A 52 7.62 -9.14 11.74
CA SER A 52 6.18 -9.22 12.03
C SER A 52 5.83 -9.82 13.40
N ARG A 53 6.77 -10.49 14.09
CA ARG A 53 6.58 -10.96 15.48
C ARG A 53 6.55 -9.82 16.50
N ASN A 54 6.98 -8.61 16.13
CA ASN A 54 6.85 -7.41 16.98
C ASN A 54 5.39 -6.96 17.14
N PHE A 55 4.47 -7.42 16.29
CA PHE A 55 3.06 -6.98 16.26
C PHE A 55 2.14 -7.93 17.04
N SER A 56 0.99 -7.40 17.46
CA SER A 56 -0.01 -8.08 18.29
C SER A 56 -0.54 -9.39 17.68
N LYS A 57 -0.75 -9.44 16.36
CA LYS A 57 -1.20 -10.63 15.63
C LYS A 57 -0.01 -11.35 14.96
N PRO A 58 0.50 -12.47 15.52
CA PRO A 58 1.62 -13.22 14.96
C PRO A 58 1.20 -14.08 13.77
N GLY A 59 2.12 -14.27 12.81
CA GLY A 59 1.95 -15.24 11.71
C GLY A 59 2.37 -16.67 12.09
N TYR A 60 2.10 -17.62 11.19
CA TYR A 60 2.40 -19.04 11.35
C TYR A 60 3.02 -19.66 10.08
N ASN A 61 3.68 -20.79 10.23
CA ASN A 61 4.18 -21.63 9.14
C ASN A 61 3.54 -23.03 9.22
N ILE A 62 3.14 -23.59 8.07
CA ILE A 62 2.76 -24.99 7.93
C ILE A 62 3.69 -25.67 6.93
N LYS A 63 4.35 -26.75 7.33
CA LYS A 63 5.16 -27.61 6.46
C LYS A 63 4.56 -29.01 6.43
N LEU A 64 4.19 -29.48 5.24
CA LEU A 64 3.58 -30.79 5.01
C LEU A 64 4.66 -31.82 4.70
N GLU A 65 4.90 -32.76 5.62
CA GLU A 65 5.85 -33.86 5.41
C GLU A 65 5.24 -34.88 4.43
N GLU A 66 3.98 -35.25 4.64
CA GLU A 66 3.17 -36.07 3.73
C GLU A 66 2.11 -35.22 2.99
N GLY A 67 1.73 -35.65 1.79
CA GLY A 67 0.77 -34.93 0.95
C GLY A 67 1.25 -33.55 0.45
N SER A 68 0.29 -32.75 0.03
CA SER A 68 0.42 -31.34 -0.42
C SER A 68 -0.97 -30.68 -0.45
N ILE A 69 -1.05 -29.38 -0.22
CA ILE A 69 -2.27 -28.58 -0.47
C ILE A 69 -2.07 -27.84 -1.79
N TYR A 70 -2.91 -28.07 -2.80
CA TYR A 70 -2.75 -27.51 -4.16
C TYR A 70 -1.31 -27.61 -4.72
N GLU A 71 -0.71 -28.81 -4.62
CA GLU A 71 0.69 -29.13 -4.93
C GLU A 71 1.79 -28.45 -4.08
N VAL A 72 1.43 -27.55 -3.17
CA VAL A 72 2.36 -26.87 -2.26
C VAL A 72 2.61 -27.69 -0.99
N LYS A 73 3.87 -27.69 -0.52
CA LYS A 73 4.24 -28.31 0.78
C LYS A 73 4.54 -27.31 1.89
N ASN A 74 4.81 -26.04 1.57
CA ASN A 74 5.24 -25.04 2.54
C ASN A 74 4.32 -23.82 2.44
N LEU A 75 3.45 -23.64 3.44
CA LEU A 75 2.54 -22.50 3.55
C LEU A 75 3.04 -21.53 4.65
N ARG A 76 2.86 -20.24 4.41
CA ARG A 76 2.92 -19.17 5.42
C ARG A 76 1.49 -18.68 5.64
N LEU A 77 1.10 -18.53 6.90
CA LEU A 77 -0.12 -17.82 7.30
C LEU A 77 0.33 -16.47 7.85
N ARG A 78 0.05 -15.39 7.13
CA ARG A 78 0.51 -14.04 7.47
C ARG A 78 -0.65 -13.21 8.00
N SER A 79 -0.40 -12.46 9.06
CA SER A 79 -1.34 -11.49 9.61
C SER A 79 -1.34 -10.17 8.84
N ASN A 80 -0.22 -9.85 8.16
CA ASN A 80 0.11 -8.55 7.56
C ASN A 80 -0.41 -7.37 8.40
N SER A 81 -0.09 -7.39 9.70
CA SER A 81 -0.66 -6.47 10.69
C SER A 81 -0.53 -4.98 10.34
N ARG A 82 0.49 -4.62 9.53
CA ARG A 82 0.71 -3.26 9.01
C ARG A 82 -0.35 -2.84 7.98
N ASP A 83 -0.82 -3.76 7.13
CA ASP A 83 -1.78 -3.48 6.05
C ASP A 83 -3.21 -3.39 6.60
N PRO A 84 -3.86 -2.21 6.59
CA PRO A 84 -5.24 -2.06 7.01
C PRO A 84 -6.23 -2.73 6.04
N THR A 85 -5.79 -3.20 4.87
CA THR A 85 -6.67 -3.87 3.88
C THR A 85 -6.52 -5.40 3.86
N LEU A 86 -5.35 -5.95 4.22
CA LEU A 86 -4.87 -7.29 3.85
C LEU A 86 -4.88 -7.61 2.33
N LEU A 87 -5.31 -6.68 1.46
CA LEU A 87 -5.46 -6.93 0.03
C LEU A 87 -4.14 -6.81 -0.73
N ARG A 88 -3.15 -6.09 -0.19
CA ARG A 88 -1.91 -5.73 -0.90
C ARG A 88 -1.18 -6.92 -1.47
N GLU A 89 -0.85 -7.89 -0.63
CA GLU A 89 -0.12 -9.10 -1.06
C GLU A 89 -0.92 -9.94 -2.07
N LYS A 90 -2.26 -9.91 -1.98
CA LYS A 90 -3.15 -10.60 -2.92
C LYS A 90 -3.21 -9.92 -4.28
N LEU A 91 -3.29 -8.59 -4.30
CA LEU A 91 -3.30 -7.77 -5.51
C LEU A 91 -1.96 -7.85 -6.24
N SER A 92 -0.85 -7.74 -5.50
CA SER A 92 0.51 -7.87 -6.04
C SER A 92 0.78 -9.22 -6.70
N THR A 93 0.36 -10.31 -6.06
CA THR A 93 0.50 -11.66 -6.64
C THR A 93 -0.44 -11.87 -7.82
N ASP A 94 -1.67 -11.35 -7.81
CA ASP A 94 -2.55 -11.38 -8.98
C ASP A 94 -1.99 -10.59 -10.17
N MET A 95 -1.42 -9.40 -9.92
CA MET A 95 -0.77 -8.58 -10.95
C MET A 95 0.42 -9.31 -11.59
N LEU A 96 1.37 -9.79 -10.76
CA LEU A 96 2.55 -10.51 -11.25
C LEU A 96 2.16 -11.78 -12.02
N TYR A 97 1.18 -12.53 -11.54
CA TYR A 97 0.65 -13.71 -12.24
C TYR A 97 0.03 -13.33 -13.60
N LYS A 98 -0.76 -12.25 -13.65
CA LYS A 98 -1.40 -11.75 -14.87
C LYS A 98 -0.38 -11.17 -15.88
N MET A 99 0.75 -10.63 -15.41
CA MET A 99 1.91 -10.22 -16.22
C MET A 99 2.71 -11.41 -16.78
N GLY A 100 2.38 -12.65 -16.38
CA GLY A 100 3.08 -13.87 -16.78
C GLY A 100 4.36 -14.15 -15.98
N LEU A 101 4.55 -13.49 -14.84
CA LEU A 101 5.75 -13.63 -14.01
C LEU A 101 5.57 -14.73 -12.95
N PRO A 102 6.62 -15.51 -12.63
CA PRO A 102 6.63 -16.43 -11.50
C PRO A 102 6.38 -15.69 -10.17
N THR A 103 5.27 -15.99 -9.50
CA THR A 103 4.93 -15.35 -8.22
C THR A 103 4.24 -16.32 -7.27
N THR A 104 4.24 -16.00 -5.98
CA THR A 104 3.58 -16.82 -4.95
C THR A 104 2.07 -16.86 -5.19
N SER A 105 1.47 -18.01 -4.92
CA SER A 105 0.02 -18.20 -4.93
C SER A 105 -0.53 -17.81 -3.57
N THR A 106 -1.05 -16.59 -3.48
CA THR A 106 -1.63 -16.02 -2.26
C THR A 106 -3.15 -16.05 -2.31
N ASN A 107 -3.80 -16.33 -1.17
CA ASN A 107 -5.23 -16.23 -0.95
C ASN A 107 -5.52 -15.91 0.53
N PHE A 108 -6.78 -15.88 0.94
CA PHE A 108 -7.19 -15.70 2.33
C PHE A 108 -7.57 -17.02 3.02
N VAL A 109 -7.49 -17.06 4.35
CA VAL A 109 -7.91 -18.21 5.16
C VAL A 109 -8.34 -17.75 6.56
N ASN A 110 -9.45 -18.28 7.07
CA ASN A 110 -9.80 -18.19 8.49
C ASN A 110 -9.10 -19.33 9.23
N LEU A 111 -8.48 -19.02 10.37
CA LEU A 111 -7.67 -19.97 11.13
C LEU A 111 -8.30 -20.26 12.51
N GLU A 112 -8.70 -21.50 12.75
CA GLU A 112 -9.04 -21.98 14.10
C GLU A 112 -7.90 -22.83 14.66
N VAL A 113 -7.60 -22.69 15.96
CA VAL A 113 -6.63 -23.55 16.66
C VAL A 113 -7.23 -24.02 17.98
N ASN A 114 -7.50 -25.33 18.10
CA ASN A 114 -8.09 -25.98 19.29
C ASN A 114 -9.46 -25.41 19.72
N GLY A 115 -10.35 -25.07 18.79
CA GLY A 115 -11.65 -24.44 19.11
C GLY A 115 -11.58 -22.93 19.36
N GLU A 116 -10.42 -22.29 19.15
CA GLU A 116 -10.26 -20.85 19.24
C GLU A 116 -10.08 -20.24 17.84
N ASP A 117 -11.03 -19.40 17.44
CA ASP A 117 -11.00 -18.65 16.18
C ASP A 117 -9.96 -17.51 16.27
N LEU A 118 -8.95 -17.57 15.40
CA LEU A 118 -7.87 -16.59 15.29
C LEU A 118 -8.18 -15.53 14.21
N GLY A 119 -9.34 -15.61 13.56
CA GLY A 119 -9.79 -14.76 12.49
C GLY A 119 -9.03 -14.97 11.17
N LEU A 120 -9.10 -13.94 10.34
CA LEU A 120 -8.59 -13.90 8.98
C LEU A 120 -7.05 -13.78 8.92
N PHE A 121 -6.45 -14.53 8.01
CA PHE A 121 -5.04 -14.48 7.63
C PHE A 121 -4.91 -14.54 6.11
N ILE A 122 -3.77 -14.10 5.60
CA ILE A 122 -3.31 -14.40 4.25
C ILE A 122 -2.61 -15.76 4.25
N VAL A 123 -2.98 -16.67 3.36
CA VAL A 123 -2.26 -17.92 3.08
C VAL A 123 -1.46 -17.78 1.80
N THR A 124 -0.15 -18.06 1.87
CA THR A 124 0.74 -18.02 0.70
C THR A 124 1.77 -19.16 0.73
N ASN A 125 2.31 -19.56 -0.43
CA ASN A 125 3.37 -20.58 -0.49
C ASN A 125 4.76 -19.99 -0.28
N LYS A 126 5.72 -20.81 0.18
CA LYS A 126 7.15 -20.44 0.11
C LYS A 126 7.73 -20.69 -1.29
N ILE A 127 8.68 -19.86 -1.71
CA ILE A 127 9.51 -20.13 -2.89
C ILE A 127 10.54 -21.18 -2.52
N LYS A 128 10.27 -22.45 -2.88
CA LYS A 128 11.18 -23.59 -2.76
C LYS A 128 11.05 -24.48 -4.02
N LYS A 129 11.58 -25.71 -3.99
CA LYS A 129 11.58 -26.63 -5.14
C LYS A 129 10.19 -26.95 -5.75
N ASP A 130 9.11 -26.86 -4.97
CA ASP A 130 7.73 -26.98 -5.43
C ASP A 130 7.30 -25.80 -6.31
N PHE A 131 7.70 -24.58 -5.95
CA PHE A 131 7.54 -23.39 -6.79
C PHE A 131 8.32 -23.51 -8.11
N ILE A 132 9.61 -23.88 -8.04
CA ILE A 132 10.45 -23.98 -9.25
C ILE A 132 9.99 -25.12 -10.17
N LYS A 133 9.51 -26.25 -9.61
CA LYS A 133 8.78 -27.28 -10.36
C LYS A 133 7.57 -26.69 -11.10
N ARG A 134 6.78 -25.83 -10.46
CA ARG A 134 5.52 -25.29 -11.04
C ARG A 134 5.78 -24.38 -12.23
N TYR A 135 6.73 -23.46 -12.13
CA TYR A 135 6.99 -22.46 -13.17
C TYR A 135 8.02 -22.90 -14.23
N PHE A 136 8.99 -23.74 -13.86
CA PHE A 136 10.13 -24.10 -14.74
C PHE A 136 10.28 -25.61 -14.94
N ASN A 137 9.41 -26.46 -14.36
CA ASN A 137 9.52 -27.92 -14.39
C ASN A 137 10.84 -28.50 -13.82
N ASP A 138 11.65 -27.68 -13.13
CA ASP A 138 12.93 -28.09 -12.56
C ASP A 138 12.78 -28.54 -11.09
N LYS A 139 12.44 -29.81 -10.93
CA LYS A 139 12.14 -30.44 -9.63
C LYS A 139 13.35 -30.58 -8.70
N ASN A 140 14.56 -30.57 -9.26
CA ASN A 140 15.79 -30.92 -8.56
C ASN A 140 16.78 -29.75 -8.45
N THR A 141 16.42 -28.55 -8.91
CA THR A 141 17.25 -27.34 -8.92
C THR A 141 18.18 -27.22 -7.71
N ASP A 142 19.47 -26.99 -7.98
CA ASP A 142 20.48 -26.58 -7.00
C ASP A 142 20.80 -25.08 -7.13
N ASN A 143 20.06 -24.33 -7.96
CA ASN A 143 20.40 -22.97 -8.38
C ASN A 143 19.33 -21.93 -8.02
N LEU A 144 18.62 -22.12 -6.91
CA LEU A 144 17.71 -21.14 -6.33
C LEU A 144 18.41 -20.49 -5.12
N PHE A 145 18.55 -19.17 -5.16
CA PHE A 145 19.21 -18.39 -4.12
C PHE A 145 18.23 -17.40 -3.48
N GLU A 146 18.16 -17.41 -2.15
CA GLU A 146 17.38 -16.48 -1.31
C GLU A 146 18.32 -15.41 -0.77
N CYS A 147 18.01 -14.13 -0.94
CA CYS A 147 18.83 -13.03 -0.45
C CYS A 147 18.22 -12.48 0.84
N LEU A 148 18.86 -12.83 1.97
CA LEU A 148 18.27 -12.75 3.32
C LEU A 148 18.49 -11.41 4.04
N SER A 149 19.43 -10.61 3.56
CA SER A 149 19.67 -9.27 4.11
C SER A 149 18.97 -8.24 3.26
N ASP A 150 18.48 -7.21 3.93
CA ASP A 150 18.33 -5.88 3.36
C ASP A 150 19.63 -5.38 2.70
N HIS A 151 19.53 -4.35 1.86
CA HIS A 151 20.67 -3.73 1.18
C HIS A 151 21.47 -4.68 0.25
N ASN A 152 20.84 -5.75 -0.25
CA ASN A 152 21.42 -6.73 -1.17
C ASN A 152 21.57 -6.16 -2.60
N ARG A 153 22.47 -5.21 -2.78
CA ARG A 153 22.69 -4.51 -4.05
C ARG A 153 23.93 -5.02 -4.78
N PHE A 154 23.85 -5.24 -6.11
CA PHE A 154 24.95 -5.79 -6.93
C PHE A 154 26.32 -5.11 -6.69
N GLU A 155 26.34 -3.78 -6.60
CA GLU A 155 27.56 -2.98 -6.40
C GLU A 155 28.13 -3.01 -4.97
N THR A 156 27.49 -3.75 -4.05
CA THR A 156 27.99 -3.97 -2.69
C THR A 156 28.84 -5.24 -2.61
N TYR A 157 29.77 -5.26 -1.65
CA TYR A 157 30.47 -6.50 -1.27
C TYR A 157 29.51 -7.55 -0.66
N GLU A 158 28.38 -7.12 -0.12
CA GLU A 158 27.45 -7.98 0.61
C GLU A 158 26.54 -8.82 -0.30
N PHE A 159 26.23 -8.39 -1.53
CA PHE A 159 25.27 -9.08 -2.42
C PHE A 159 25.39 -10.63 -2.40
N ALA A 160 26.55 -11.15 -2.81
CA ALA A 160 26.74 -12.59 -2.88
C ALA A 160 26.97 -13.24 -1.50
N ASN A 161 27.34 -12.44 -0.48
CA ASN A 161 27.55 -12.90 0.89
C ASN A 161 26.26 -13.02 1.69
N SER A 162 25.23 -12.20 1.43
CA SER A 162 23.91 -12.28 2.06
C SER A 162 22.87 -13.07 1.27
N CYS A 163 23.16 -13.43 0.01
CA CYS A 163 22.44 -14.52 -0.67
C CYS A 163 22.95 -15.91 -0.22
N GLN A 164 22.02 -16.85 -0.07
CA GLN A 164 22.26 -18.26 0.25
C GLN A 164 21.46 -19.18 -0.67
N ASN A 165 21.85 -20.44 -0.81
CA ASN A 165 21.00 -21.41 -1.50
C ASN A 165 19.71 -21.70 -0.70
N ALA A 166 18.56 -21.78 -1.36
CA ALA A 166 17.28 -22.08 -0.72
C ALA A 166 17.14 -23.55 -0.26
N LYS A 167 18.08 -24.42 -0.66
CA LYS A 167 18.34 -25.72 -0.03
C LYS A 167 19.33 -25.52 1.12
N GLU A 168 18.89 -25.85 2.33
CA GLU A 168 19.66 -25.70 3.58
C GLU A 168 20.99 -26.47 3.51
N GLU A 169 20.99 -27.66 2.90
CA GLU A 169 22.19 -28.49 2.69
C GLU A 169 23.19 -27.90 1.67
N LEU A 170 22.77 -26.91 0.87
CA LEU A 170 23.61 -26.19 -0.09
C LEU A 170 23.82 -24.72 0.28
N ALA A 171 23.38 -24.24 1.44
CA ALA A 171 23.39 -22.81 1.79
C ALA A 171 24.79 -22.14 1.68
N ALA A 172 25.86 -22.92 1.88
CA ALA A 172 27.25 -22.47 1.72
C ALA A 172 27.76 -22.46 0.26
N ASN A 173 27.05 -23.05 -0.70
CA ASN A 173 27.41 -23.01 -2.11
C ASN A 173 26.95 -21.70 -2.74
N LYS A 174 27.91 -20.83 -3.04
CA LYS A 174 27.70 -19.46 -3.54
C LYS A 174 28.39 -19.19 -4.87
N GLU A 175 29.03 -20.18 -5.50
CA GLU A 175 29.83 -20.00 -6.71
C GLU A 175 29.03 -19.35 -7.85
N GLU A 176 27.83 -19.85 -8.11
CA GLU A 176 26.96 -19.35 -9.18
C GLU A 176 26.45 -17.92 -8.94
N ILE A 177 26.06 -17.57 -7.71
CA ILE A 177 25.60 -16.21 -7.39
C ILE A 177 26.76 -15.19 -7.36
N ILE A 178 27.97 -15.61 -6.96
CA ILE A 178 29.20 -14.82 -7.09
C ILE A 178 29.53 -14.56 -8.56
N ASN A 179 29.49 -15.61 -9.41
CA ASN A 179 29.75 -15.49 -10.85
C ASN A 179 28.73 -14.58 -11.54
N PHE A 180 27.45 -14.68 -11.16
CA PHE A 180 26.39 -13.77 -11.63
C PHE A 180 26.66 -12.32 -11.24
N ASN A 181 26.94 -12.05 -9.96
CA ASN A 181 27.25 -10.70 -9.48
C ASN A 181 28.47 -10.09 -10.20
N ASN A 182 29.52 -10.89 -10.40
CA ASN A 182 30.70 -10.48 -11.14
C ASN A 182 30.39 -10.19 -12.61
N ALA A 183 29.51 -10.95 -13.26
CA ALA A 183 29.12 -10.71 -14.65
C ALA A 183 28.31 -9.40 -14.78
N ILE A 184 27.34 -9.15 -13.89
CA ILE A 184 26.57 -7.90 -13.87
C ILE A 184 27.47 -6.69 -13.61
N ASN A 185 28.36 -6.75 -12.61
CA ASN A 185 29.26 -5.65 -12.29
C ASN A 185 30.30 -5.36 -13.39
N ASN A 186 30.76 -6.39 -14.12
CA ASN A 186 31.70 -6.23 -15.24
C ASN A 186 31.02 -5.92 -16.58
N ALA A 187 29.68 -5.96 -16.67
CA ALA A 187 28.96 -5.61 -17.88
C ALA A 187 29.21 -4.15 -18.28
N THR A 188 29.31 -3.93 -19.59
CA THR A 188 29.52 -2.60 -20.21
C THR A 188 28.44 -2.24 -21.24
N SER A 189 27.51 -3.17 -21.49
CA SER A 189 26.50 -3.12 -22.54
C SER A 189 25.26 -3.94 -22.13
N VAL A 190 24.12 -3.71 -22.79
CA VAL A 190 22.90 -4.52 -22.58
C VAL A 190 23.15 -5.98 -22.98
N GLU A 191 23.90 -6.19 -24.06
CA GLU A 191 24.27 -7.50 -24.57
C GLU A 191 25.15 -8.30 -23.59
N ASP A 192 25.94 -7.65 -22.74
CA ASP A 192 26.66 -8.32 -21.65
C ASP A 192 25.71 -8.82 -20.56
N ILE A 193 24.70 -8.00 -20.21
CA ILE A 193 23.69 -8.33 -19.20
C ILE A 193 22.80 -9.48 -19.70
N GLU A 194 22.36 -9.44 -20.96
CA GLU A 194 21.47 -10.46 -21.55
C GLU A 194 22.10 -11.86 -21.65
N LYS A 195 23.44 -11.99 -21.60
CA LYS A 195 24.13 -13.29 -21.51
C LYS A 195 23.87 -14.02 -20.19
N VAL A 196 23.56 -13.28 -19.12
CA VAL A 196 23.45 -13.83 -17.75
C VAL A 196 22.11 -13.55 -17.08
N LEU A 197 21.31 -12.61 -17.57
CA LEU A 197 20.02 -12.20 -17.00
C LEU A 197 18.90 -12.29 -18.04
N ASP A 198 17.72 -12.72 -17.58
CA ASP A 198 16.47 -12.62 -18.33
C ASP A 198 15.91 -11.19 -18.26
N VAL A 199 16.47 -10.29 -19.08
CA VAL A 199 16.23 -8.85 -19.01
C VAL A 199 14.76 -8.45 -19.18
N ASP A 200 13.98 -9.11 -20.04
CA ASP A 200 12.56 -8.77 -20.20
C ASP A 200 11.74 -9.10 -18.95
N ASN A 201 11.97 -10.26 -18.33
CA ASN A 201 11.29 -10.61 -17.08
C ASN A 201 11.76 -9.72 -15.93
N PHE A 202 13.06 -9.43 -15.85
CA PHE A 202 13.62 -8.48 -14.88
C PHE A 202 12.98 -7.10 -15.00
N LEU A 203 12.96 -6.49 -16.20
CA LEU A 203 12.32 -5.19 -16.42
C LEU A 203 10.80 -5.19 -16.17
N ARG A 204 10.13 -6.34 -16.31
CA ARG A 204 8.71 -6.48 -15.91
C ARG A 204 8.52 -6.49 -14.39
N TYR A 205 9.41 -7.09 -13.60
CA TYR A 205 9.39 -6.91 -12.14
C TYR A 205 9.70 -5.47 -11.74
N ILE A 206 10.71 -4.85 -12.35
CA ILE A 206 11.06 -3.44 -12.10
C ILE A 206 9.89 -2.51 -12.44
N ALA A 207 9.15 -2.78 -13.53
CA ALA A 207 7.92 -2.07 -13.85
C ALA A 207 6.83 -2.29 -12.80
N TYR A 208 6.65 -3.51 -12.28
CA TYR A 208 5.74 -3.78 -11.16
C TYR A 208 6.13 -3.02 -9.88
N GLU A 209 7.40 -3.09 -9.46
CA GLU A 209 7.91 -2.40 -8.27
C GLU A 209 7.75 -0.89 -8.39
N PHE A 210 8.08 -0.32 -9.55
CA PHE A 210 7.90 1.10 -9.84
C PHE A 210 6.43 1.52 -9.85
N LEU A 211 5.54 0.76 -10.49
CA LEU A 211 4.12 1.10 -10.56
C LEU A 211 3.45 1.01 -9.18
N THR A 212 3.75 -0.03 -8.40
CA THR A 212 3.21 -0.18 -7.03
C THR A 212 3.97 0.62 -5.97
N LEU A 213 5.10 1.25 -6.31
CA LEU A 213 6.07 1.81 -5.36
C LEU A 213 6.36 0.85 -4.20
N SER A 214 6.67 -0.40 -4.56
CA SER A 214 7.07 -1.40 -3.58
C SER A 214 8.54 -1.20 -3.22
N TRP A 215 8.75 -0.46 -2.14
CA TRP A 215 10.06 0.04 -1.78
C TRP A 215 10.91 -1.01 -1.06
N ASP A 216 10.34 -2.01 -0.36
CA ASP A 216 11.08 -3.12 0.29
C ASP A 216 11.46 -4.27 -0.68
N HIS A 217 11.60 -3.97 -1.97
CA HIS A 217 12.04 -4.93 -3.01
C HIS A 217 13.39 -4.50 -3.65
N PHE A 218 13.71 -4.96 -4.85
CA PHE A 218 15.01 -4.76 -5.50
C PHE A 218 15.33 -3.28 -5.79
N LEU A 219 14.34 -2.53 -6.25
CA LEU A 219 14.53 -1.16 -6.76
C LEU A 219 14.93 -0.19 -5.64
N GLY A 220 14.24 -0.28 -4.50
CA GLY A 220 14.46 0.53 -3.29
C GLY A 220 15.41 -0.13 -2.27
N TYR A 221 14.84 -0.80 -1.26
CA TYR A 221 15.55 -1.30 -0.09
C TYR A 221 16.49 -2.49 -0.37
N ASN A 222 16.46 -3.02 -1.60
CA ASN A 222 17.26 -4.15 -2.06
C ASN A 222 17.04 -5.40 -1.19
N HIS A 223 15.78 -5.82 -1.07
CA HIS A 223 15.36 -6.89 -0.17
C HIS A 223 14.28 -7.80 -0.82
N ASN A 224 13.85 -8.84 -0.12
CA ASN A 224 12.68 -9.68 -0.46
C ASN A 224 12.67 -10.38 -1.84
N PHE A 225 13.83 -10.64 -2.46
CA PHE A 225 13.90 -11.37 -3.73
C PHE A 225 14.75 -12.65 -3.69
N PHE A 226 14.49 -13.50 -4.67
CA PHE A 226 15.26 -14.69 -5.00
C PHE A 226 15.87 -14.55 -6.40
N TRP A 227 17.02 -15.19 -6.59
CA TRP A 227 17.64 -15.39 -7.90
C TRP A 227 17.58 -16.86 -8.28
N TYR A 228 17.00 -17.20 -9.43
CA TYR A 228 17.00 -18.56 -9.98
C TYR A 228 17.78 -18.61 -11.29
N LYS A 229 18.81 -19.46 -11.39
CA LYS A 229 19.48 -19.75 -12.67
C LYS A 229 18.66 -20.77 -13.45
N LYS A 230 17.97 -20.32 -14.48
CA LYS A 230 17.12 -21.16 -15.33
C LYS A 230 17.93 -22.26 -16.00
N LYS A 231 17.35 -23.45 -16.06
CA LYS A 231 18.00 -24.63 -16.65
C LYS A 231 18.00 -24.61 -18.18
N GLU A 232 17.05 -23.90 -18.77
CA GLU A 232 16.75 -23.88 -20.21
C GLU A 232 17.82 -23.11 -21.00
N ASP A 233 18.24 -21.95 -20.49
CA ASP A 233 19.14 -21.02 -21.15
C ASP A 233 20.34 -20.59 -20.28
N GLY A 234 20.41 -21.03 -19.02
CA GLY A 234 21.47 -20.68 -18.08
C GLY A 234 21.41 -19.25 -17.53
N ARG A 235 20.40 -18.46 -17.90
CA ARG A 235 20.23 -17.08 -17.44
C ARG A 235 19.48 -17.04 -16.11
N PHE A 236 19.83 -16.05 -15.29
CA PHE A 236 19.12 -15.78 -14.05
C PHE A 236 17.78 -15.08 -14.30
N ILE A 237 16.82 -15.34 -13.43
CA ILE A 237 15.57 -14.61 -13.31
C ILE A 237 15.36 -14.21 -11.85
N MET A 238 14.91 -12.98 -11.63
CA MET A 238 14.49 -12.49 -10.31
C MET A 238 13.12 -13.07 -9.97
N ILE A 239 12.84 -13.34 -8.69
CA ILE A 239 11.53 -13.76 -8.21
C ILE A 239 11.28 -13.02 -6.89
N LEU A 240 10.27 -12.14 -6.89
CA LEU A 240 9.88 -11.37 -5.71
C LEU A 240 9.03 -12.20 -4.73
N ASN A 241 8.97 -11.78 -3.48
CA ASN A 241 8.24 -12.41 -2.36
C ASN A 241 7.92 -11.31 -1.33
N ASP A 242 6.99 -11.50 -0.39
CA ASP A 242 6.73 -10.50 0.69
C ASP A 242 6.22 -9.13 0.15
N PHE A 243 4.92 -9.06 -0.12
CA PHE A 243 4.30 -7.93 -0.83
C PHE A 243 3.37 -7.06 0.04
N ASP A 244 3.56 -7.02 1.36
CA ASP A 244 2.82 -6.12 2.26
C ASP A 244 3.20 -4.64 2.08
N GLU A 245 4.48 -4.35 1.84
CA GLU A 245 4.97 -2.97 1.62
C GLU A 245 4.87 -2.60 0.12
N THR A 246 3.63 -2.50 -0.35
CA THR A 246 3.22 -2.20 -1.74
C THR A 246 2.10 -1.16 -1.78
N PHE A 247 1.85 -0.60 -2.97
CA PHE A 247 0.88 0.48 -3.19
C PHE A 247 1.15 1.67 -2.25
N GLY A 248 2.43 2.09 -2.16
CA GLY A 248 2.89 3.18 -1.31
C GLY A 248 2.79 2.96 0.21
N ALA A 249 2.39 1.77 0.69
CA ALA A 249 2.37 1.49 2.12
C ALA A 249 3.78 1.54 2.73
N ASP A 250 3.84 2.16 3.91
CA ASP A 250 5.04 2.38 4.72
C ASP A 250 6.21 3.05 3.98
N PHE A 251 5.94 3.70 2.84
CA PHE A 251 6.96 4.37 2.03
C PHE A 251 7.70 5.43 2.85
N SER A 252 9.01 5.25 3.01
CA SER A 252 9.84 6.10 3.85
C SER A 252 11.02 6.67 3.06
N ASN A 253 11.24 7.99 3.21
CA ASN A 253 12.40 8.67 2.64
C ASN A 253 13.74 8.25 3.28
N ILE A 254 13.73 7.42 4.33
CA ILE A 254 14.94 6.84 4.93
C ILE A 254 15.79 6.06 3.92
N ILE A 255 15.16 5.48 2.88
CA ILE A 255 15.89 4.79 1.79
C ILE A 255 16.91 5.73 1.12
N PHE A 256 16.56 7.00 0.94
CA PHE A 256 17.44 8.01 0.33
C PHE A 256 18.62 8.39 1.22
N LEU A 257 18.48 8.26 2.54
CA LEU A 257 19.57 8.50 3.50
C LEU A 257 20.57 7.35 3.50
N ILE A 258 20.10 6.10 3.38
CA ILE A 258 20.95 4.90 3.45
C ILE A 258 21.77 4.72 2.15
N TYR A 259 21.21 5.07 1.00
CA TYR A 259 21.88 4.90 -0.30
C TYR A 259 22.53 6.19 -0.85
N ASN A 260 22.70 7.23 -0.02
CA ASN A 260 23.26 8.53 -0.44
C ASN A 260 24.64 8.43 -1.11
N GLN A 261 25.44 7.40 -0.81
CA GLN A 261 26.74 7.13 -1.42
C GLN A 261 26.67 6.69 -2.89
N TYR A 262 25.50 6.22 -3.35
CA TYR A 262 25.22 5.87 -4.75
C TYR A 262 24.38 6.95 -5.43
N ALA A 263 23.33 7.40 -4.73
CA ALA A 263 22.33 8.32 -5.22
C ALA A 263 22.01 9.35 -4.13
N ASP A 264 22.61 10.55 -4.21
CA ASP A 264 22.18 11.64 -3.34
C ASP A 264 20.76 12.07 -3.74
N ARG A 265 19.82 11.76 -2.85
CA ARG A 265 18.40 12.12 -2.90
C ARG A 265 17.98 12.78 -1.58
N SER A 266 18.95 13.34 -0.82
CA SER A 266 18.72 13.99 0.48
C SER A 266 17.83 15.24 0.42
N TYR A 267 17.56 15.75 -0.78
CA TYR A 267 16.60 16.83 -1.05
C TYR A 267 15.14 16.37 -1.09
N MET A 268 14.87 15.05 -1.13
CA MET A 268 13.50 14.53 -1.17
C MET A 268 12.86 14.71 0.22
N PRO A 269 11.67 15.33 0.30
CA PRO A 269 11.03 15.64 1.57
C PRO A 269 10.54 14.38 2.29
N GLY A 270 10.07 14.55 3.53
CA GLY A 270 9.43 13.49 4.30
C GLY A 270 8.14 12.99 3.65
N TYR A 271 7.69 11.79 4.03
CA TYR A 271 6.43 11.22 3.53
C TYR A 271 5.20 12.11 3.80
N GLU A 272 5.25 12.94 4.86
CA GLU A 272 4.20 13.92 5.23
C GLU A 272 4.04 15.07 4.22
N GLU A 273 5.11 15.39 3.49
CA GLU A 273 5.16 16.46 2.49
C GLU A 273 5.16 15.91 1.04
N MET A 274 5.35 14.60 0.88
CA MET A 274 5.49 13.96 -0.42
C MET A 274 4.16 13.38 -0.90
N TYR A 275 3.69 13.85 -2.07
CA TYR A 275 2.63 13.15 -2.80
C TYR A 275 3.20 11.87 -3.44
N VAL A 276 3.28 10.80 -2.64
CA VAL A 276 3.92 9.50 -2.98
C VAL A 276 3.51 8.96 -4.37
N PRO A 277 2.25 9.07 -4.85
CA PRO A 277 1.90 8.57 -6.18
C PRO A 277 2.68 9.23 -7.35
N ASN A 278 3.31 10.39 -7.16
CA ASN A 278 4.12 11.07 -8.19
C ASN A 278 5.62 10.71 -8.17
N THR A 279 6.09 9.82 -7.30
CA THR A 279 7.53 9.43 -7.21
C THR A 279 8.08 8.96 -8.57
N ALA A 280 9.12 9.63 -9.08
CA ALA A 280 9.68 9.32 -10.39
C ALA A 280 10.58 8.09 -10.34
N PHE A 281 10.81 7.47 -11.51
CA PHE A 281 11.64 6.26 -11.60
C PHE A 281 13.07 6.52 -11.09
N ARG A 282 13.65 7.65 -11.51
CA ARG A 282 14.97 8.12 -11.09
C ARG A 282 15.07 8.46 -9.59
N ASP A 283 13.95 8.64 -8.89
CA ASP A 283 13.99 8.86 -7.44
C ASP A 283 14.10 7.51 -6.72
N ILE A 284 13.29 6.52 -7.12
CA ILE A 284 13.19 5.22 -6.46
C ILE A 284 14.21 4.17 -6.95
N ASP A 285 14.88 4.35 -8.09
CA ASP A 285 15.87 3.40 -8.62
C ASP A 285 17.28 3.49 -8.01
N LEU A 286 17.50 4.52 -7.18
CA LEU A 286 18.72 4.72 -6.39
C LEU A 286 20.02 4.64 -7.22
N ASP A 287 19.97 5.07 -8.48
CA ASP A 287 21.10 5.03 -9.43
C ASP A 287 21.76 3.63 -9.55
N HIS A 288 20.96 2.56 -9.55
CA HIS A 288 21.41 1.19 -9.84
C HIS A 288 22.22 1.11 -11.14
N LYS A 289 23.48 0.63 -11.10
CA LYS A 289 24.36 0.56 -12.28
C LYS A 289 23.72 -0.20 -13.44
N ILE A 290 22.94 -1.24 -13.14
CA ILE A 290 22.21 -2.00 -14.14
C ILE A 290 21.06 -1.19 -14.78
N MET A 291 20.40 -0.28 -14.04
CA MET A 291 19.36 0.60 -14.57
C MET A 291 19.91 1.64 -15.54
N LYS A 292 21.19 2.05 -15.41
CA LYS A 292 21.84 2.89 -16.43
C LYS A 292 21.72 2.28 -17.83
N TYR A 293 22.08 1.01 -17.98
CA TYR A 293 22.08 0.34 -19.27
C TYR A 293 20.69 -0.10 -19.74
N LEU A 294 19.81 -0.50 -18.80
CA LEU A 294 18.50 -1.07 -19.14
C LEU A 294 17.36 -0.04 -19.22
N VAL A 295 17.56 1.18 -18.71
CA VAL A 295 16.55 2.24 -18.68
C VAL A 295 17.15 3.61 -19.05
N HIS A 296 18.17 4.12 -18.35
CA HIS A 296 18.56 5.54 -18.52
C HIS A 296 19.27 5.88 -19.84
N ASP A 297 20.02 4.94 -20.42
CA ASP A 297 20.70 5.15 -21.70
C ASP A 297 19.76 4.97 -22.91
N ASP A 298 18.73 4.13 -22.79
CA ASP A 298 17.61 3.96 -23.73
C ASP A 298 16.40 3.36 -22.99
N ASP A 299 15.37 4.17 -22.77
CA ASP A 299 14.17 3.73 -22.05
C ASP A 299 13.11 3.10 -22.95
N THR A 300 13.33 2.99 -24.27
CA THR A 300 12.33 2.51 -25.25
C THR A 300 11.76 1.14 -24.86
N ARG A 301 12.62 0.21 -24.40
CA ARG A 301 12.19 -1.11 -23.93
C ARG A 301 11.35 -1.02 -22.65
N PHE A 302 11.73 -0.15 -21.72
CA PHE A 302 11.04 0.03 -20.45
C PHE A 302 9.71 0.76 -20.62
N ARG A 303 9.63 1.83 -21.44
CA ARG A 303 8.37 2.51 -21.80
C ARG A 303 7.35 1.55 -22.39
N ARG A 304 7.77 0.69 -23.33
CA ARG A 304 6.90 -0.36 -23.89
C ARG A 304 6.37 -1.29 -22.80
N ILE A 305 7.24 -1.74 -21.88
CA ILE A 305 6.84 -2.60 -20.76
C ILE A 305 5.87 -1.86 -19.82
N ILE A 306 6.10 -0.59 -19.48
CA ILE A 306 5.19 0.22 -18.66
C ILE A 306 3.82 0.34 -19.34
N GLY A 307 3.77 0.65 -20.64
CA GLY A 307 2.51 0.65 -21.40
C GLY A 307 1.79 -0.70 -21.41
N GLU A 308 2.52 -1.80 -21.65
CA GLU A 308 1.97 -3.16 -21.55
C GLU A 308 1.38 -3.47 -20.17
N VAL A 309 2.07 -3.10 -19.09
CA VAL A 309 1.67 -3.40 -17.70
C VAL A 309 0.51 -2.50 -17.26
N VAL A 310 0.53 -1.20 -17.56
CA VAL A 310 -0.60 -0.28 -17.31
C VAL A 310 -1.86 -0.78 -18.02
N LYS A 311 -1.75 -1.13 -19.30
CA LYS A 311 -2.86 -1.62 -20.12
C LYS A 311 -3.44 -2.95 -19.63
N GLN A 312 -2.59 -3.87 -19.16
CA GLN A 312 -3.00 -5.23 -18.76
C GLN A 312 -3.41 -5.36 -17.29
N VAL A 313 -2.77 -4.63 -16.39
CA VAL A 313 -2.94 -4.81 -14.93
C VAL A 313 -3.02 -3.52 -14.13
N PHE A 314 -2.20 -2.49 -14.39
CA PHE A 314 -2.12 -1.30 -13.54
C PHE A 314 -2.93 -0.13 -14.09
N ASN A 315 -4.26 -0.26 -14.07
CA ASN A 315 -5.18 0.84 -14.35
C ASN A 315 -6.43 0.75 -13.46
N PRO A 316 -7.09 1.86 -13.11
CA PRO A 316 -8.25 1.87 -12.21
C PRO A 316 -9.42 0.99 -12.69
N LYS A 317 -9.67 0.94 -14.00
CA LYS A 317 -10.75 0.12 -14.60
C LYS A 317 -10.56 -1.39 -14.32
N VAL A 318 -9.32 -1.85 -14.17
CA VAL A 318 -8.98 -3.25 -13.82
C VAL A 318 -8.80 -3.43 -12.31
N LEU A 319 -8.03 -2.56 -11.65
CA LEU A 319 -7.68 -2.75 -10.24
C LEU A 319 -8.82 -2.41 -9.28
N ASN A 320 -9.59 -1.34 -9.50
CA ASN A 320 -10.66 -0.97 -8.58
C ASN A 320 -11.73 -2.08 -8.54
N ALA A 321 -12.10 -2.63 -9.70
CA ALA A 321 -13.01 -3.77 -9.80
C ALA A 321 -12.49 -5.03 -9.08
N ARG A 322 -11.17 -5.30 -9.15
CA ARG A 322 -10.54 -6.41 -8.42
C ARG A 322 -10.45 -6.15 -6.92
N ILE A 323 -10.21 -4.90 -6.52
CA ILE A 323 -10.23 -4.46 -5.12
C ILE A 323 -11.63 -4.66 -4.54
N ASP A 324 -12.67 -4.25 -5.24
CA ASP A 324 -14.06 -4.40 -4.81
C ASP A 324 -14.45 -5.88 -4.65
N GLU A 325 -14.12 -6.74 -5.63
CA GLU A 325 -14.34 -8.20 -5.55
C GLU A 325 -13.64 -8.83 -4.34
N LEU A 326 -12.38 -8.46 -4.09
CA LEU A 326 -11.62 -9.01 -2.95
C LEU A 326 -12.07 -8.41 -1.61
N ALA A 327 -12.52 -7.15 -1.58
CA ALA A 327 -13.03 -6.50 -0.39
C ALA A 327 -14.37 -7.10 0.03
N GLU A 328 -15.30 -7.27 -0.91
CA GLU A 328 -16.59 -7.96 -0.69
C GLU A 328 -16.36 -9.40 -0.21
N LEU A 329 -15.42 -10.13 -0.83
CA LEU A 329 -15.09 -11.52 -0.46
C LEU A 329 -14.66 -11.69 1.01
N ILE A 330 -14.01 -10.69 1.62
CA ILE A 330 -13.43 -10.81 2.97
C ILE A 330 -14.03 -9.85 4.01
N HIS A 331 -15.03 -9.04 3.67
CA HIS A 331 -15.55 -7.98 4.54
C HIS A 331 -16.01 -8.51 5.91
N ASP A 332 -16.91 -9.49 5.92
CA ASP A 332 -17.43 -10.11 7.15
C ASP A 332 -16.31 -10.77 7.98
N ASP A 333 -15.39 -11.48 7.33
CA ASP A 333 -14.23 -12.12 7.96
C ASP A 333 -13.26 -11.10 8.54
N MET A 334 -13.10 -9.94 7.90
CA MET A 334 -12.29 -8.83 8.37
C MET A 334 -12.91 -8.17 9.59
N ALA A 335 -14.22 -7.88 9.54
CA ALA A 335 -14.98 -7.32 10.65
C ALA A 335 -14.91 -8.25 11.87
N ASN A 336 -15.13 -9.56 11.66
CA ASN A 336 -15.02 -10.59 12.68
C ASN A 336 -13.58 -10.72 13.23
N SER A 337 -12.56 -10.67 12.36
CA SER A 337 -11.17 -10.76 12.81
C SER A 337 -10.71 -9.55 13.61
N ARG A 338 -11.27 -8.36 13.34
CA ARG A 338 -10.87 -7.09 13.96
C ARG A 338 -11.77 -6.68 15.12
N SER A 339 -12.89 -7.37 15.35
CA SER A 339 -13.73 -7.17 16.53
C SER A 339 -12.88 -7.31 17.81
N ILE A 340 -12.91 -6.28 18.66
CA ILE A 340 -12.25 -6.32 19.96
C ILE A 340 -13.09 -7.15 20.94
N ASP A 341 -12.51 -8.17 21.57
CA ASP A 341 -13.15 -8.88 22.66
C ASP A 341 -13.09 -8.02 23.94
N GLU A 342 -14.27 -7.64 24.47
CA GLU A 342 -14.42 -6.74 25.62
C GLU A 342 -13.72 -7.21 26.90
N LYS A 343 -13.42 -8.51 27.05
CA LYS A 343 -12.78 -9.08 28.25
C LYS A 343 -11.26 -9.03 28.18
N THR A 344 -10.72 -9.05 26.97
CA THR A 344 -9.27 -9.09 26.72
C THR A 344 -8.73 -7.74 26.25
N GLY A 345 -9.53 -6.94 25.56
CA GLY A 345 -9.10 -5.70 24.91
C GLY A 345 -8.38 -5.92 23.56
N TYR A 346 -8.40 -7.14 23.01
CA TYR A 346 -7.68 -7.48 21.78
C TYR A 346 -8.57 -8.08 20.70
N CYS A 347 -8.11 -7.96 19.46
CA CYS A 347 -8.66 -8.61 18.27
C CYS A 347 -8.44 -10.13 18.24
N ARG A 348 -9.16 -10.84 17.36
CA ARG A 348 -9.00 -12.31 17.22
C ARG A 348 -7.59 -12.67 16.77
N GLY A 349 -7.00 -13.67 17.42
CA GLY A 349 -5.62 -14.11 17.19
C GLY A 349 -4.52 -13.13 17.64
N CYS A 350 -4.86 -11.99 18.25
CA CYS A 350 -3.91 -10.96 18.67
C CYS A 350 -3.23 -11.33 20.02
N PHE A 351 -2.37 -12.34 19.98
CA PHE A 351 -1.76 -12.97 21.16
C PHE A 351 -0.43 -12.38 21.63
N ASN A 352 0.18 -11.45 20.89
CA ASN A 352 1.30 -10.68 21.43
C ASN A 352 0.77 -9.42 22.12
N THR A 353 0.22 -9.58 23.31
CA THR A 353 -0.42 -8.49 24.09
C THR A 353 0.56 -7.45 24.63
N ILE A 354 1.86 -7.63 24.40
CA ILE A 354 2.92 -6.68 24.77
C ILE A 354 3.68 -6.13 23.54
N GLY A 355 3.23 -6.44 22.33
CA GLY A 355 3.81 -5.95 21.08
C GLY A 355 3.11 -4.70 20.53
N LEU A 356 3.49 -4.29 19.32
CA LEU A 356 2.86 -3.20 18.58
C LEU A 356 1.41 -3.55 18.23
N VAL A 357 0.47 -2.68 18.63
CA VAL A 357 -0.95 -2.82 18.34
C VAL A 357 -1.32 -1.77 17.29
N THR A 358 -1.82 -2.20 16.12
CA THR A 358 -2.17 -1.25 15.06
C THR A 358 -3.51 -0.55 15.29
N GLY A 359 -4.47 -1.21 15.96
CA GLY A 359 -5.81 -0.68 16.22
C GLY A 359 -6.76 -0.75 15.02
N TRP A 360 -6.37 -1.45 13.95
CA TRP A 360 -7.18 -1.60 12.75
C TRP A 360 -8.54 -2.24 13.04
N ASN A 361 -9.61 -1.61 12.56
CA ASN A 361 -11.01 -2.01 12.69
C ASN A 361 -11.62 -2.18 11.28
N ILE A 362 -12.95 -2.28 11.16
CA ILE A 362 -13.62 -2.42 9.86
C ILE A 362 -13.64 -1.12 9.05
N THR A 363 -13.85 0.03 9.70
CA THR A 363 -13.78 1.36 9.06
C THR A 363 -12.40 1.61 8.45
N HIS A 364 -11.32 1.32 9.18
CA HIS A 364 -9.94 1.37 8.66
C HIS A 364 -9.72 0.45 7.44
N PHE A 365 -10.46 -0.66 7.32
CA PHE A 365 -10.43 -1.52 6.12
C PHE A 365 -11.20 -0.89 4.96
N GLU A 366 -12.43 -0.44 5.18
CA GLU A 366 -13.30 0.18 4.18
C GLU A 366 -12.65 1.45 3.59
N ASP A 367 -12.07 2.28 4.44
CA ASP A 367 -11.39 3.51 4.05
C ASP A 367 -10.06 3.23 3.35
N GLY A 368 -9.26 2.31 3.89
CA GLY A 368 -8.00 1.87 3.28
C GLY A 368 -8.18 1.17 1.93
N VAL A 369 -9.34 0.58 1.68
CA VAL A 369 -9.77 0.10 0.37
C VAL A 369 -10.10 1.25 -0.57
N ASN A 370 -10.78 2.29 -0.07
CA ASN A 370 -11.32 3.40 -0.86
C ASN A 370 -10.37 4.61 -0.94
N TYR A 371 -10.66 5.69 -0.20
CA TYR A 371 -9.96 6.99 -0.31
C TYR A 371 -9.46 7.56 1.04
N GLY A 372 -9.66 6.85 2.16
CA GLY A 372 -9.19 7.30 3.47
C GLY A 372 -7.75 6.84 3.71
N ASN A 373 -6.83 7.79 3.87
CA ASN A 373 -5.41 7.52 4.09
C ASN A 373 -5.09 7.56 5.59
N TRP A 374 -4.45 6.53 6.12
CA TRP A 374 -4.36 6.29 7.57
C TRP A 374 -2.92 6.16 8.09
N ILE A 375 -2.72 6.67 9.31
CA ILE A 375 -1.49 6.55 10.09
C ILE A 375 -1.82 5.94 11.45
N SER A 376 -1.10 4.89 11.86
CA SER A 376 -1.13 4.36 13.24
C SER A 376 0.21 4.62 13.90
N ASN A 377 0.25 5.67 14.72
CA ASN A 377 1.45 6.06 15.47
C ASN A 377 1.87 4.99 16.48
N ALA A 378 0.90 4.30 17.09
CA ALA A 378 1.11 3.17 18.02
C ALA A 378 1.85 1.97 17.39
N SER A 379 1.96 1.92 16.06
CA SER A 379 2.66 0.86 15.34
C SER A 379 3.69 1.34 14.32
N TYR A 380 3.88 2.66 14.20
CA TYR A 380 4.71 3.32 13.19
C TYR A 380 4.37 2.88 11.76
N THR A 381 3.07 2.81 11.45
CA THR A 381 2.59 2.41 10.12
C THR A 381 1.86 3.51 9.38
N TYR A 382 2.18 3.66 8.10
CA TYR A 382 1.54 4.56 7.14
C TYR A 382 0.92 3.74 6.02
N SER A 383 -0.36 3.96 5.72
CA SER A 383 -1.01 3.28 4.61
C SER A 383 -1.88 4.25 3.80
N PRO A 384 -1.49 4.57 2.56
CA PRO A 384 -2.40 5.25 1.66
C PRO A 384 -3.50 4.26 1.27
N SER A 385 -4.67 4.76 0.93
CA SER A 385 -5.76 3.92 0.45
C SER A 385 -5.51 3.44 -0.98
N LEU A 386 -6.00 2.24 -1.30
CA LEU A 386 -5.66 1.55 -2.53
C LEU A 386 -6.15 2.29 -3.77
N LYS A 387 -7.44 2.66 -3.84
CA LYS A 387 -7.99 3.37 -5.02
C LYS A 387 -7.36 4.76 -5.19
N PHE A 388 -7.22 5.53 -4.10
CA PHE A 388 -6.50 6.81 -4.11
C PHE A 388 -5.08 6.67 -4.71
N PHE A 389 -4.29 5.74 -4.18
CA PHE A 389 -2.93 5.51 -4.66
C PHE A 389 -2.91 5.13 -6.15
N ILE A 390 -3.74 4.16 -6.53
CA ILE A 390 -3.78 3.64 -7.91
C ILE A 390 -4.19 4.72 -8.90
N GLU A 391 -5.16 5.58 -8.56
CA GLU A 391 -5.62 6.63 -9.45
C GLU A 391 -4.61 7.78 -9.60
N GLY A 392 -4.03 8.26 -8.50
CA GLY A 392 -2.95 9.25 -8.54
C GLY A 392 -1.76 8.72 -9.35
N ARG A 393 -1.39 7.47 -9.09
CA ARG A 393 -0.26 6.79 -9.76
C ARG A 393 -0.54 6.56 -11.23
N PHE A 394 -1.74 6.13 -11.60
CA PHE A 394 -2.14 5.95 -12.99
C PHE A 394 -2.12 7.26 -13.77
N LYS A 395 -2.64 8.36 -13.20
CA LYS A 395 -2.58 9.71 -13.80
C LYS A 395 -1.14 10.16 -14.04
N TYR A 396 -0.27 10.03 -13.02
CA TYR A 396 1.16 10.32 -13.12
C TYR A 396 1.83 9.51 -14.23
N ILE A 397 1.65 8.19 -14.24
CA ILE A 397 2.29 7.31 -15.21
C ILE A 397 1.80 7.60 -16.63
N CYS A 398 0.50 7.83 -16.83
CA CYS A 398 -0.04 8.18 -18.15
C CYS A 398 0.56 9.50 -18.67
N HIS A 399 0.69 10.50 -17.81
CA HIS A 399 1.33 11.77 -18.15
C HIS A 399 2.82 11.60 -18.51
N THR A 400 3.63 11.02 -17.61
CA THR A 400 5.09 10.96 -17.73
C THR A 400 5.58 9.96 -18.78
N TYR A 401 4.82 8.88 -19.00
CA TYR A 401 5.18 7.83 -19.96
C TYR A 401 4.44 7.93 -21.31
N GLY A 402 3.52 8.89 -21.46
CA GLY A 402 2.80 9.13 -22.69
C GLY A 402 1.82 8.00 -23.02
N ILE A 403 0.96 7.66 -22.07
CA ILE A 403 -0.13 6.68 -22.28
C ILE A 403 -1.44 7.46 -22.31
N ASP A 404 -2.27 7.22 -23.32
CA ASP A 404 -3.61 7.78 -23.39
C ASP A 404 -4.51 7.09 -22.33
N PRO A 405 -5.09 7.82 -21.37
CA PRO A 405 -5.77 7.22 -20.21
C PRO A 405 -7.09 6.51 -20.55
N GLU A 406 -7.67 6.77 -21.72
CA GLU A 406 -8.93 6.14 -22.13
C GLU A 406 -8.73 4.88 -22.98
N THR A 407 -7.80 4.94 -23.93
CA THR A 407 -7.46 3.84 -24.84
C THR A 407 -6.39 2.89 -24.27
N LEU A 408 -5.61 3.36 -23.30
CA LEU A 408 -4.45 2.67 -22.71
C LEU A 408 -3.35 2.34 -23.73
N GLU A 409 -3.31 3.06 -24.86
CA GLU A 409 -2.26 2.95 -25.88
C GLU A 409 -1.14 3.97 -25.62
N LEU A 410 0.09 3.61 -26.02
CA LEU A 410 1.23 4.54 -26.00
C LEU A 410 1.10 5.58 -27.12
N ILE A 411 1.34 6.84 -26.78
CA ILE A 411 1.28 8.00 -27.66
C ILE A 411 2.67 8.23 -28.27
N GLU A 412 2.75 8.31 -29.59
CA GLU A 412 3.95 8.70 -30.34
C GLU A 412 3.85 10.19 -30.76
N PRO A 413 4.94 10.99 -30.68
CA PRO A 413 6.35 10.57 -30.58
C PRO A 413 6.95 10.61 -29.17
N GLN A 414 7.93 9.72 -28.95
CA GLN A 414 8.73 9.42 -27.74
C GLN A 414 9.52 10.56 -27.04
N SER A 415 9.11 11.83 -27.04
CA SER A 415 9.84 12.85 -26.28
C SER A 415 9.58 12.73 -24.76
N TYR A 416 10.48 12.04 -24.05
CA TYR A 416 10.54 12.08 -22.59
C TYR A 416 10.68 13.53 -22.10
N ASN A 417 9.63 14.07 -21.48
CA ASN A 417 9.70 15.37 -20.83
C ASN A 417 10.29 15.21 -19.42
N ALA A 418 11.61 15.01 -19.38
CA ALA A 418 12.41 14.77 -18.19
C ALA A 418 12.52 15.97 -17.22
N ASP A 419 11.70 17.01 -17.42
CA ASP A 419 11.80 18.30 -16.75
C ASP A 419 11.27 18.21 -15.31
N PRO A 420 12.14 18.22 -14.27
CA PRO A 420 11.69 18.04 -12.90
C PRO A 420 10.88 19.25 -12.40
N GLU A 421 11.08 20.43 -13.00
CA GLU A 421 10.32 21.64 -12.65
C GLU A 421 8.88 21.59 -13.18
N LYS A 422 8.58 20.73 -14.16
CA LYS A 422 7.21 20.50 -14.68
C LYS A 422 6.51 19.28 -14.08
N ASN A 423 7.26 18.35 -13.50
CA ASN A 423 6.70 17.19 -12.79
C ASN A 423 6.37 17.49 -11.31
N ASN A 424 6.72 18.68 -10.82
CA ASN A 424 6.48 19.09 -9.44
C ASN A 424 5.13 19.83 -9.26
N LYS A 425 4.35 19.33 -8.29
CA LYS A 425 3.09 19.88 -7.74
C LYS A 425 1.89 20.01 -8.71
N PRO A 426 0.81 19.22 -8.49
CA PRO A 426 -0.52 19.81 -8.43
C PRO A 426 -0.47 20.88 -7.33
N VAL A 427 -0.72 22.15 -7.68
CA VAL A 427 -0.39 23.26 -6.75
C VAL A 427 -1.32 23.29 -5.53
N ASN A 428 -2.58 22.87 -5.69
CA ASN A 428 -3.62 22.82 -4.66
C ASN A 428 -4.20 21.40 -4.55
N TYR A 429 -3.52 20.52 -3.80
CA TYR A 429 -4.14 19.30 -3.25
C TYR A 429 -3.64 19.16 -1.81
N GLU A 430 -4.47 19.54 -0.84
CA GLU A 430 -4.17 19.24 0.56
C GLU A 430 -4.35 17.74 0.80
N TYR A 431 -3.21 17.08 1.03
CA TYR A 431 -3.19 15.70 1.46
C TYR A 431 -3.30 15.68 2.99
N THR A 432 -4.50 15.39 3.51
CA THR A 432 -4.76 15.33 4.95
C THR A 432 -4.80 13.86 5.41
N PRO A 433 -3.71 13.31 5.99
CA PRO A 433 -3.74 11.95 6.53
C PRO A 433 -4.59 11.89 7.79
N HIS A 434 -5.49 10.91 7.88
CA HIS A 434 -6.22 10.63 9.12
C HIS A 434 -5.27 9.97 10.13
N ARG A 435 -5.17 10.57 11.31
CA ARG A 435 -4.30 10.11 12.40
C ARG A 435 -5.09 9.25 13.36
N TYR A 436 -4.61 8.03 13.60
CA TYR A 436 -5.12 7.14 14.64
C TYR A 436 -4.12 7.08 15.80
N ASP A 437 -4.41 7.88 16.83
CA ASP A 437 -3.78 7.80 18.13
C ASP A 437 -4.67 6.96 19.04
N LEU A 438 -4.13 5.85 19.57
CA LEU A 438 -4.75 5.18 20.71
C LEU A 438 -4.56 6.11 21.91
N GLU A 439 -5.66 6.51 22.56
CA GLU A 439 -5.58 7.23 23.84
C GLU A 439 -4.68 6.44 24.80
N GLU A 440 -3.58 7.07 25.23
CA GLU A 440 -2.72 6.48 26.26
C GLU A 440 -3.59 6.30 27.52
N ASN A 441 -3.73 5.05 27.97
CA ASN A 441 -4.36 4.80 29.27
C ASN A 441 -3.43 5.42 30.33
N GLU A 442 -3.82 6.56 30.92
CA GLU A 442 -3.04 7.34 31.89
C GLU A 442 -2.64 6.55 33.16
N ASP A 443 -3.15 5.33 33.35
CA ASP A 443 -2.96 4.47 34.53
C ASP A 443 -1.76 3.50 34.46
N LYS A 444 -0.59 3.90 33.93
CA LYS A 444 0.70 3.19 34.16
C LYS A 444 1.89 4.12 34.37
N GLU A 445 2.12 4.49 35.63
CA GLU A 445 3.36 5.15 36.06
C GLU A 445 4.62 4.30 35.79
N ASP A 446 5.62 4.99 35.24
CA ASP A 446 7.07 4.86 35.42
C ASP A 446 7.80 3.58 34.96
N ALA A 447 8.52 3.74 33.84
CA ALA A 447 9.77 3.04 33.56
C ALA A 447 10.71 3.94 32.73
N THR A 448 11.21 5.01 33.34
CA THR A 448 12.22 5.90 32.71
C THR A 448 13.47 5.15 32.21
N VAL A 449 13.83 5.35 30.93
CA VAL A 449 15.19 5.11 30.42
C VAL A 449 15.69 6.39 29.74
N SER A 450 16.73 6.97 30.32
CA SER A 450 17.33 8.22 29.87
C SER A 450 18.30 8.02 28.70
N THR A 451 18.12 8.80 27.64
CA THR A 451 19.20 9.18 26.72
C THR A 451 19.15 10.70 26.48
N THR A 452 20.01 11.42 27.18
CA THR A 452 20.18 12.87 27.04
C THR A 452 20.94 13.25 25.76
N VAL A 453 20.39 14.16 24.97
CA VAL A 453 21.17 15.10 24.14
C VAL A 453 20.68 16.50 24.49
N ALA A 454 21.59 17.46 24.59
CA ALA A 454 21.32 18.76 25.18
C ALA A 454 21.04 19.84 24.13
N ASP A 455 19.93 20.55 24.28
CA ASP A 455 19.63 21.78 23.56
C ASP A 455 20.12 23.03 24.30
N ILE A 456 20.34 24.10 23.54
CA ILE A 456 20.70 25.43 24.05
C ILE A 456 19.53 26.37 23.75
N GLU A 457 18.86 26.84 24.81
CA GLU A 457 17.77 27.82 24.71
C GLU A 457 18.26 29.25 24.48
N ILE A 458 17.47 30.04 23.76
CA ILE A 458 17.39 31.51 23.92
C ILE A 458 15.91 31.91 23.84
N GLU A 459 15.34 32.40 24.94
CA GLU A 459 13.99 32.98 24.98
C GLU A 459 13.91 34.37 24.30
N THR A 460 12.72 34.80 23.86
CA THR A 460 12.20 36.14 24.24
C THR A 460 10.69 36.34 24.04
N SER A 461 9.98 36.43 25.18
CA SER A 461 8.73 37.17 25.51
C SER A 461 8.03 38.10 24.48
N GLY A 462 6.68 38.12 24.48
CA GLY A 462 5.94 39.35 24.11
C GLY A 462 4.42 39.31 23.77
N THR A 463 3.55 39.17 24.78
CA THR A 463 2.14 39.62 24.93
C THR A 463 1.59 40.65 23.89
N THR A 464 0.31 40.66 23.43
CA THR A 464 -0.92 41.02 24.19
C THR A 464 -2.24 40.86 23.36
N THR A 465 -3.38 40.75 24.06
CA THR A 465 -4.78 40.58 23.61
C THR A 465 -5.51 41.86 23.12
N VAL A 466 -6.69 41.72 22.47
CA VAL A 466 -8.01 42.38 22.79
C VAL A 466 -9.16 41.68 22.01
N GLU A 467 -10.36 41.53 22.63
CA GLU A 467 -11.59 40.93 22.05
C GLU A 467 -12.65 41.95 21.54
N ALA A 468 -13.49 41.50 20.59
CA ALA A 468 -14.96 41.75 20.40
C ALA A 468 -15.58 43.17 20.55
N THR A 469 -16.53 43.62 19.70
CA THR A 469 -17.98 43.24 19.80
C THR A 469 -18.93 43.91 18.76
N SER A 470 -19.77 43.08 18.12
CA SER A 470 -21.25 43.22 17.94
C SER A 470 -21.98 44.25 17.02
N SER A 471 -23.11 43.77 16.47
CA SER A 471 -24.39 44.45 16.12
C SER A 471 -24.54 45.24 14.80
N PRO A 472 -25.77 45.37 14.23
CA PRO A 472 -26.94 44.45 14.24
C PRO A 472 -27.62 44.29 12.84
N SER A 473 -28.77 43.59 12.78
CA SER A 473 -29.45 43.10 11.54
C SER A 473 -30.79 43.81 11.18
N LYS A 474 -31.29 43.55 9.95
CA LYS A 474 -32.65 43.79 9.36
C LYS A 474 -33.00 45.23 8.95
N THR A 475 -33.55 45.51 7.76
CA THR A 475 -34.73 44.91 7.07
C THR A 475 -34.69 44.96 5.51
N VAL A 476 -35.61 44.24 4.86
CA VAL A 476 -35.75 44.05 3.38
C VAL A 476 -37.16 44.44 2.90
N GLU A 477 -37.29 44.91 1.64
CA GLU A 477 -38.43 44.87 0.66
C GLU A 477 -38.16 45.97 -0.41
N THR A 478 -38.41 45.89 -1.74
CA THR A 478 -39.08 44.90 -2.64
C THR A 478 -38.61 45.12 -4.10
N ILE A 479 -38.33 44.03 -4.86
CA ILE A 479 -38.84 43.67 -6.24
C ILE A 479 -39.20 44.85 -7.19
N GLU A 480 -38.75 45.06 -8.45
CA GLU A 480 -38.11 44.32 -9.59
C GLU A 480 -37.61 45.36 -10.67
N PRO A 481 -37.10 45.06 -11.91
CA PRO A 481 -36.40 43.88 -12.47
C PRO A 481 -35.09 44.19 -13.30
N VAL A 482 -34.28 43.16 -13.59
CA VAL A 482 -33.19 43.02 -14.63
C VAL A 482 -32.15 44.15 -14.82
N GLU A 483 -30.90 43.89 -14.40
CA GLU A 483 -29.75 43.87 -15.33
C GLU A 483 -28.58 43.02 -14.77
N THR A 484 -27.73 42.47 -15.65
CA THR A 484 -26.70 41.48 -15.31
C THR A 484 -25.35 42.11 -14.96
N SER A 485 -24.84 41.86 -13.75
CA SER A 485 -23.39 41.84 -13.51
C SER A 485 -23.00 40.73 -12.55
N LYS A 486 -22.23 39.79 -13.10
CA LYS A 486 -21.21 39.00 -12.41
C LYS A 486 -20.57 39.78 -11.25
N ASP A 487 -20.51 39.16 -10.08
CA ASP A 487 -19.38 39.36 -9.19
C ASP A 487 -18.88 37.97 -8.75
N CYS A 488 -18.20 37.32 -9.69
CA CYS A 488 -17.42 36.15 -9.37
C CYS A 488 -16.10 36.63 -8.76
N TRP A 489 -15.89 36.37 -7.48
CA TRP A 489 -14.68 36.82 -6.79
C TRP A 489 -13.44 36.09 -7.33
N SER A 490 -13.56 34.79 -7.65
CA SER A 490 -12.49 33.94 -8.17
C SER A 490 -11.99 34.34 -9.58
N GLU A 491 -12.80 35.02 -10.40
CA GLU A 491 -12.38 35.55 -11.71
C GLU A 491 -11.23 36.57 -11.56
N LYS A 492 -11.13 37.26 -10.40
CA LYS A 492 -10.04 38.20 -10.10
C LYS A 492 -8.73 37.49 -9.73
N LEU A 493 -8.81 36.21 -9.33
CA LEU A 493 -7.70 35.33 -8.99
C LEU A 493 -7.29 34.41 -10.16
N GLY A 494 -8.02 34.46 -11.28
CA GLY A 494 -7.73 33.71 -12.50
C GLY A 494 -8.53 32.42 -12.69
N TYR A 495 -9.50 32.14 -11.82
CA TYR A 495 -10.36 30.95 -11.87
C TYR A 495 -11.75 31.27 -12.42
N SER A 496 -12.45 30.27 -12.95
CA SER A 496 -13.84 30.41 -13.39
C SER A 496 -14.80 30.57 -12.20
N CYS A 497 -16.03 31.01 -12.46
CA CYS A 497 -17.13 30.79 -11.53
C CYS A 497 -17.72 29.40 -11.72
N CYS A 498 -18.19 28.80 -10.63
CA CYS A 498 -18.98 27.57 -10.67
C CYS A 498 -20.31 27.88 -11.37
N GLN A 499 -20.68 27.04 -12.35
CA GLN A 499 -21.84 27.27 -13.20
C GLN A 499 -22.93 26.21 -13.02
N THR A 500 -22.60 25.07 -12.42
CA THR A 500 -23.47 23.90 -12.33
C THR A 500 -23.63 23.35 -10.92
N SER A 501 -22.79 23.76 -9.97
CA SER A 501 -22.79 23.33 -8.58
C SER A 501 -22.69 24.52 -7.61
N CYS A 502 -23.38 24.39 -6.48
CA CYS A 502 -23.25 25.26 -5.30
C CYS A 502 -22.54 24.53 -4.12
N HIS A 503 -22.05 23.31 -4.34
CA HIS A 503 -21.39 22.53 -3.29
C HIS A 503 -19.99 23.08 -3.00
N VAL A 504 -19.79 23.51 -1.76
CA VAL A 504 -18.53 24.06 -1.25
C VAL A 504 -17.61 22.90 -0.86
N TYR A 505 -16.51 22.74 -1.60
CA TYR A 505 -15.46 21.76 -1.31
C TYR A 505 -14.41 22.31 -0.33
N GLU A 506 -14.18 23.63 -0.35
CA GLU A 506 -13.15 24.31 0.45
C GLU A 506 -13.56 25.75 0.72
N THR A 507 -13.04 26.39 1.77
CA THR A 507 -13.31 27.81 2.07
C THR A 507 -12.07 28.45 2.67
N ASP A 508 -11.62 29.56 2.09
CA ASP A 508 -10.40 30.26 2.48
C ASP A 508 -10.64 31.76 2.76
N GLU A 509 -9.56 32.56 2.75
CA GLU A 509 -9.64 34.02 2.96
C GLU A 509 -10.25 34.78 1.76
N ASP A 510 -10.31 34.16 0.57
CA ASP A 510 -10.84 34.75 -0.65
C ASP A 510 -12.31 34.35 -0.91
N GLY A 511 -12.73 33.12 -0.56
CA GLY A 511 -14.14 32.70 -0.58
C GLY A 511 -14.41 31.18 -0.52
N GLU A 512 -15.62 30.79 -0.92
CA GLU A 512 -16.11 29.40 -0.98
C GLU A 512 -15.83 28.76 -2.35
N TRP A 513 -15.04 27.69 -2.40
CA TRP A 513 -14.59 27.06 -3.65
C TRP A 513 -15.42 25.82 -4.03
N GLY A 514 -15.65 25.66 -5.34
CA GLY A 514 -16.27 24.49 -5.95
C GLY A 514 -15.36 23.83 -6.99
N TYR A 515 -15.70 22.60 -7.39
CA TYR A 515 -14.93 21.83 -8.37
C TYR A 515 -15.83 21.29 -9.49
N GLU A 516 -15.63 21.76 -10.72
CA GLU A 516 -16.45 21.41 -11.90
C GLU A 516 -15.55 21.12 -13.10
N GLU A 517 -15.94 20.18 -13.97
CA GLU A 517 -15.22 19.85 -15.23
C GLU A 517 -13.68 19.73 -15.09
N GLY A 518 -13.20 19.16 -13.98
CA GLY A 518 -11.78 18.95 -13.71
C GLY A 518 -10.99 20.18 -13.27
N HIS A 519 -11.65 21.30 -12.94
CA HIS A 519 -10.99 22.53 -12.48
C HIS A 519 -11.71 23.20 -11.30
N TRP A 520 -10.94 23.97 -10.52
CA TRP A 520 -11.46 24.77 -9.42
C TRP A 520 -12.18 26.01 -9.93
N CYS A 521 -13.29 26.33 -9.26
CA CYS A 521 -14.13 27.47 -9.56
C CYS A 521 -14.60 28.15 -8.25
N GLY A 522 -14.92 29.44 -8.30
CA GLY A 522 -15.48 30.16 -7.15
C GLY A 522 -16.98 29.97 -7.09
N ILE A 523 -17.51 29.60 -5.92
CA ILE A 523 -18.95 29.51 -5.70
C ILE A 523 -19.54 30.93 -5.78
N PRO A 524 -20.53 31.16 -6.65
CA PRO A 524 -21.16 32.46 -6.77
C PRO A 524 -22.11 32.72 -5.59
N SER A 525 -22.14 33.97 -5.10
CA SER A 525 -23.02 34.41 -3.99
C SER A 525 -24.53 34.25 -4.26
N THR A 526 -24.92 33.87 -5.47
CA THR A 526 -26.28 33.46 -5.85
C THR A 526 -26.71 32.12 -5.25
N CYS A 527 -25.79 31.32 -4.69
CA CYS A 527 -26.09 30.03 -4.07
C CYS A 527 -26.84 30.13 -2.72
N SER A 528 -27.09 31.33 -2.18
CA SER A 528 -27.59 31.52 -0.80
C SER A 528 -29.05 32.05 -0.71
N SER A 529 -30.07 31.26 -1.13
CA SER A 529 -31.53 31.51 -0.90
C SER A 529 -32.45 30.39 -1.49
N GLU A 530 -33.55 29.88 -0.89
CA GLU A 530 -34.14 29.97 0.46
C GLU A 530 -34.84 28.63 0.85
N THR A 531 -34.80 28.28 2.14
CA THR A 531 -35.68 27.34 2.91
C THR A 531 -36.29 26.08 2.27
N CYS A 532 -35.84 24.89 2.70
CA CYS A 532 -36.69 23.68 2.74
C CYS A 532 -37.35 23.49 4.14
N TRP A 533 -38.30 22.55 4.23
CA TRP A 533 -39.19 22.38 5.39
C TRP A 533 -38.71 21.36 6.43
N SER A 534 -37.78 20.46 6.11
CA SER A 534 -37.23 19.43 7.01
C SER A 534 -36.42 20.00 8.17
N VAL A 535 -35.84 21.19 7.98
CA VAL A 535 -35.03 21.90 8.99
C VAL A 535 -35.78 22.09 10.31
N LYS A 536 -37.11 22.27 10.28
CA LYS A 536 -37.94 22.40 11.49
C LYS A 536 -38.04 21.11 12.33
N TYR A 537 -37.64 19.97 11.76
CA TYR A 537 -37.56 18.66 12.41
C TYR A 537 -36.11 18.22 12.70
N GLY A 538 -35.11 19.05 12.36
CA GLY A 538 -33.69 18.78 12.63
C GLY A 538 -32.91 18.10 11.50
N TYR A 539 -33.45 18.05 10.29
CA TYR A 539 -32.82 17.46 9.11
C TYR A 539 -32.54 18.52 8.04
N SER A 540 -31.46 18.36 7.26
CA SER A 540 -31.05 19.27 6.19
C SER A 540 -32.00 19.24 4.99
N CYS A 541 -31.76 20.15 4.04
CA CYS A 541 -32.41 20.13 2.74
C CYS A 541 -31.70 19.13 1.83
N CYS A 542 -32.42 18.52 0.89
CA CYS A 542 -31.79 17.78 -0.18
C CYS A 542 -31.28 18.81 -1.20
N GLU A 543 -29.98 19.04 -1.20
CA GLU A 543 -29.34 20.12 -1.98
C GLU A 543 -28.98 19.65 -3.40
N THR A 544 -28.90 18.33 -3.63
CA THR A 544 -28.37 17.73 -4.87
C THR A 544 -29.33 16.74 -5.55
N SER A 545 -30.31 16.16 -4.86
CA SER A 545 -31.30 15.28 -5.47
C SER A 545 -32.74 15.56 -5.04
N CYS A 546 -33.67 15.42 -5.99
CA CYS A 546 -35.11 15.40 -5.75
C CYS A 546 -35.65 13.95 -5.71
N ASN A 547 -34.80 12.96 -5.40
CA ASN A 547 -35.20 11.56 -5.41
C ASN A 547 -35.92 11.22 -4.10
N VAL A 548 -37.25 11.11 -4.17
CA VAL A 548 -38.07 10.74 -3.01
C VAL A 548 -37.84 9.26 -2.68
N TYR A 549 -37.17 8.99 -1.56
CA TYR A 549 -36.98 7.64 -1.03
C TYR A 549 -38.15 7.23 -0.11
N GLU A 550 -38.78 8.18 0.58
CA GLU A 550 -39.96 7.95 1.44
C GLU A 550 -40.90 9.18 1.47
N THR A 551 -42.20 8.98 1.65
CA THR A 551 -43.21 10.06 1.79
C THR A 551 -44.06 9.79 3.01
N ASP A 552 -44.24 10.80 3.88
CA ASP A 552 -45.04 10.69 5.10
C ASP A 552 -46.08 11.82 5.26
N ALA A 553 -46.57 12.06 6.48
CA ALA A 553 -47.51 13.15 6.77
C ALA A 553 -46.84 14.54 6.89
N ALA A 554 -45.50 14.61 6.87
CA ALA A 554 -44.72 15.85 6.96
C ALA A 554 -44.22 16.31 5.58
N GLY A 555 -43.81 15.39 4.70
CA GLY A 555 -43.42 15.68 3.31
C GLY A 555 -42.70 14.52 2.60
N ASP A 556 -41.97 14.86 1.53
CA ASP A 556 -41.17 13.94 0.71
C ASP A 556 -39.70 13.97 1.14
N TRP A 557 -39.15 12.80 1.49
CA TRP A 557 -37.82 12.65 2.07
C TRP A 557 -36.81 12.10 1.06
N GLY A 558 -35.63 12.73 1.01
CA GLY A 558 -34.47 12.29 0.26
C GLY A 558 -33.33 11.79 1.18
N TYR A 559 -32.27 11.25 0.59
CA TYR A 559 -31.10 10.76 1.32
C TYR A 559 -29.81 11.08 0.56
N GLU A 560 -29.01 12.00 1.11
CA GLU A 560 -27.81 12.59 0.52
C GLU A 560 -26.75 12.75 1.61
N ASP A 561 -25.46 12.78 1.24
CA ASP A 561 -24.31 12.96 2.15
C ASP A 561 -24.38 12.13 3.44
N HIS A 562 -24.87 10.90 3.29
CA HIS A 562 -25.09 9.90 4.35
C HIS A 562 -26.08 10.33 5.47
N HIS A 563 -26.98 11.27 5.19
CA HIS A 563 -28.06 11.68 6.09
C HIS A 563 -29.43 11.85 5.39
N TRP A 564 -30.51 11.76 6.17
CA TRP A 564 -31.86 12.08 5.69
C TRP A 564 -32.04 13.58 5.50
N CYS A 565 -32.67 13.95 4.39
CA CYS A 565 -32.93 15.34 4.01
C CYS A 565 -34.38 15.51 3.50
N GLY A 566 -34.87 16.75 3.46
CA GLY A 566 -36.20 17.08 2.93
C GLY A 566 -36.13 17.74 1.55
N ILE A 567 -37.03 17.31 0.66
CA ILE A 567 -37.16 17.79 -0.73
C ILE A 567 -38.21 18.92 -0.79
#